data_AF-A0A6B3HT31-F1
#
_entry.id   AF-A0A6B3HT31-F1
#
_cell.length_a   1.000
_cell.length_b   1.000
_cell.length_c   1.000
_cell.angle_alpha   90.00
_cell.angle_beta   90.00
_cell.angle_gamma   90.00
#
_symmetry.space_group_name_H-M   'P 1'
#
loop_
_entity.id
_entity.type
_entity.pdbx_description
1 polymer ?
#
loop_
_entity_poly.entity_id
_entity_poly.type
_entity_poly.pdbx_seq_one_letter_code
_entity_poly.pdbx_strand_id
1 'polypeptide(L)'
;AVIEAVTENAAVKAAVLSEVSGLVRPGTLLITNTSSIPVDELAGALERPEELVGTHFMNPPYPITTAEVVRGPRTGDSAMAAVAALLTAVRRRAVVVRDAP
;
A
#
# COMPACT_ATOMS: atom_id res chain seq x y z
N ALA A 1 9.60 -3.72 4.10
CA ALA A 1 8.26 -3.40 3.60
C ALA A 1 7.42 -4.66 3.66
N VAL A 2 6.11 -4.53 3.86
CA VAL A 2 5.14 -5.63 3.77
C VAL A 2 4.12 -5.29 2.70
N ILE A 3 3.73 -6.25 1.86
CA ILE A 3 2.67 -6.09 0.85
C ILE A 3 1.51 -7.01 1.26
N GLU A 4 0.37 -6.40 1.55
CA GLU A 4 -0.90 -7.06 1.80
C GLU A 4 -1.59 -7.33 0.45
N ALA A 5 -1.89 -8.61 0.18
CA ALA A 5 -2.60 -9.07 -1.02
C ALA A 5 -3.58 -10.21 -0.69
N VAL A 6 -4.27 -10.08 0.45
CA VAL A 6 -5.37 -10.96 0.85
C VAL A 6 -6.66 -10.58 0.10
N THR A 7 -7.72 -11.36 0.33
CA THR A 7 -9.05 -11.18 -0.28
C THR A 7 -9.54 -9.74 -0.19
N GLU A 8 -10.23 -9.27 -1.23
CA GLU A 8 -10.77 -7.91 -1.35
C GLU A 8 -11.98 -7.70 -0.43
N ASN A 9 -11.71 -7.62 0.87
CA ASN A 9 -12.67 -7.35 1.93
C ASN A 9 -12.04 -6.37 2.93
N ALA A 10 -12.68 -5.20 3.11
CA ALA A 10 -12.14 -4.11 3.93
C ALA A 10 -11.85 -4.53 5.38
N ALA A 11 -12.77 -5.27 6.01
CA ALA A 11 -12.59 -5.73 7.40
C ALA A 11 -11.41 -6.70 7.53
N VAL A 12 -11.27 -7.64 6.59
CA VAL A 12 -10.15 -8.60 6.59
C VAL A 12 -8.82 -7.89 6.37
N LYS A 13 -8.74 -6.98 5.39
CA LYS A 13 -7.51 -6.22 5.11
C LYS A 13 -7.14 -5.32 6.27
N ALA A 14 -8.09 -4.59 6.84
CA ALA A 14 -7.87 -3.72 7.99
C ALA A 14 -7.33 -4.50 9.19
N ALA A 15 -7.91 -5.68 9.48
CA ALA A 15 -7.44 -6.54 10.56
C ALA A 15 -5.99 -7.02 10.33
N VAL A 16 -5.69 -7.54 9.14
CA VAL A 16 -4.34 -8.01 8.78
C VAL A 16 -3.32 -6.87 8.82
N LEU A 17 -3.65 -5.70 8.26
CA LEU A 17 -2.78 -4.53 8.26
C LEU A 17 -2.50 -4.04 9.69
N SER A 18 -3.54 -3.98 10.54
CA SER A 18 -3.42 -3.58 11.94
C SER A 18 -2.53 -4.54 12.74
N GLU A 19 -2.76 -5.85 12.61
CA GLU A 19 -1.97 -6.89 13.26
C GLU A 19 -0.49 -6.81 12.83
N VAL A 20 -0.24 -6.77 11.51
CA VAL A 20 1.12 -6.67 10.97
C VAL A 20 1.82 -5.40 11.44
N SER A 21 1.11 -4.26 11.49
CA SER A 21 1.67 -2.98 11.94
C SER A 21 2.22 -3.04 13.38
N GLY A 22 1.57 -3.81 14.27
CA GLY A 22 2.04 -4.06 15.63
C GLY A 22 3.22 -5.02 15.74
N LEU A 23 3.43 -5.87 14.72
CA LEU A 23 4.52 -6.86 14.69
C LEU A 23 5.81 -6.32 14.05
N VAL A 24 5.68 -5.37 13.12
CA VAL A 24 6.82 -4.77 12.43
C VAL A 24 7.38 -3.57 13.19
N ARG A 25 8.66 -3.27 12.97
CA ARG A 25 9.31 -2.09 13.56
C ARG A 25 8.66 -0.80 13.03
N PRO A 26 8.53 0.26 13.85
CA PRO A 26 8.18 1.59 13.35
C PRO A 26 9.09 2.01 12.19
N GLY A 27 8.50 2.69 11.21
CA GLY A 27 9.12 3.04 9.93
C GLY A 27 9.06 1.94 8.86
N THR A 28 8.46 0.79 9.14
CA THR A 28 8.29 -0.26 8.14
C THR A 28 7.15 0.10 7.18
N LEU A 29 7.49 0.37 5.92
CA LEU A 29 6.50 0.60 4.86
C LEU A 29 5.49 -0.54 4.76
N LEU A 30 4.20 -0.21 4.87
CA LEU A 30 3.07 -1.09 4.62
C LEU A 30 2.43 -0.75 3.29
N ILE A 31 2.16 -1.75 2.47
CA ILE A 31 1.57 -1.60 1.15
C ILE A 31 0.31 -2.46 1.08
N THR A 32 -0.81 -1.91 0.63
CA THR A 32 -2.00 -2.70 0.26
C THR A 32 -2.12 -2.79 -1.26
N ASN A 33 -2.37 -3.99 -1.78
CA ASN A 33 -2.67 -4.24 -3.19
C ASN A 33 -4.18 -4.14 -3.50
N THR A 34 -4.95 -3.46 -2.68
CA THR A 34 -6.38 -3.25 -2.94
C THR A 34 -6.62 -2.61 -4.32
N SER A 35 -7.69 -3.04 -4.97
CA SER A 35 -8.15 -2.52 -6.28
C SER A 35 -9.39 -1.64 -6.14
N SER A 36 -10.13 -1.74 -5.03
CA SER A 36 -11.44 -1.05 -4.88
C SER A 36 -11.70 -0.43 -3.51
N ILE A 37 -10.85 -0.67 -2.51
CA ILE A 37 -11.04 -0.14 -1.16
C ILE A 37 -10.19 1.13 -1.04
N PRO A 38 -10.77 2.27 -0.63
CA PRO A 38 -10.00 3.49 -0.40
C PRO A 38 -8.87 3.24 0.60
N VAL A 39 -7.66 3.72 0.28
CA VAL A 39 -6.50 3.55 1.16
C VAL A 39 -6.75 4.24 2.50
N ASP A 40 -7.46 5.37 2.50
CA ASP A 40 -7.83 6.06 3.73
C ASP A 40 -8.76 5.25 4.64
N GLU A 41 -9.63 4.40 4.08
CA GLU A 41 -10.50 3.53 4.89
C GLU A 41 -9.64 2.53 5.69
N LEU A 42 -8.69 1.88 5.02
CA LEU A 42 -7.78 0.91 5.63
C LEU A 42 -6.82 1.57 6.62
N ALA A 43 -6.39 2.81 6.34
CA ALA A 43 -5.57 3.60 7.25
C ALA A 43 -6.27 3.86 8.59
N GLY A 44 -7.61 3.77 8.67
CA GLY A 44 -8.38 3.97 9.90
C GLY A 44 -8.06 2.97 11.01
N ALA A 45 -7.57 1.78 10.64
CA ALA A 45 -7.26 0.70 11.58
C ALA A 45 -5.79 0.66 12.04
N LEU A 46 -4.95 1.58 11.56
CA LEU A 46 -3.52 1.62 11.84
C LEU A 46 -3.18 2.67 12.89
N GLU A 47 -2.27 2.33 13.82
CA GLU A 47 -1.69 3.30 14.76
C GLU A 47 -0.74 4.29 14.07
N ARG A 48 -0.08 3.84 12.98
CA ARG A 48 0.86 4.61 12.17
C ARG A 48 0.38 4.69 10.71
N PRO A 49 -0.74 5.39 10.44
CA PRO A 49 -1.34 5.43 9.11
C PRO A 49 -0.44 6.06 8.05
N GLU A 50 0.53 6.88 8.45
CA GLU A 50 1.52 7.49 7.58
C GLU A 50 2.47 6.51 6.90
N GLU A 51 2.56 5.28 7.42
CA GLU A 51 3.37 4.19 6.87
C GLU A 51 2.63 3.37 5.80
N LEU A 52 1.31 3.59 5.62
CA LEU A 52 0.49 2.88 4.63
C LEU A 52 0.45 3.61 3.29
N VAL A 53 0.67 2.85 2.22
CA VAL A 53 0.46 3.29 0.84
C VAL A 53 -0.32 2.24 0.06
N GLY A 54 -1.12 2.67 -0.91
CA GLY A 54 -1.72 1.73 -1.87
C GLY A 54 -0.75 1.47 -3.02
N THR A 55 -0.66 0.22 -3.48
CA THR A 55 0.01 -0.10 -4.74
C THR A 55 -0.77 -1.17 -5.49
N HIS A 56 -1.37 -0.78 -6.61
CA HIS A 56 -2.12 -1.71 -7.44
C HIS A 56 -1.19 -2.33 -8.48
N PHE A 57 -0.91 -3.62 -8.31
CA PHE A 57 -0.21 -4.46 -9.27
C PHE A 57 -1.23 -5.11 -10.21
N MET A 58 -1.13 -4.78 -11.51
CA MET A 58 -2.05 -5.27 -12.53
C MET A 58 -1.89 -6.78 -12.77
N ASN A 59 -2.99 -7.49 -13.04
CA ASN A 59 -2.96 -8.92 -13.37
C ASN A 59 -2.82 -9.12 -14.90
N PRO A 60 -1.85 -9.91 -15.40
CA PRO A 60 -0.79 -10.64 -14.68
C PRO A 60 0.38 -9.76 -14.21
N PRO A 61 0.84 -9.92 -12.94
CA PRO A 61 1.77 -8.98 -12.30
C PRO A 61 3.22 -9.12 -12.78
N TYR A 62 3.59 -10.23 -13.40
CA TYR A 62 4.95 -10.44 -13.90
C TYR A 62 5.21 -9.64 -15.20
N PRO A 63 4.44 -9.81 -16.29
CA PRO A 63 4.68 -9.10 -17.54
C PRO A 63 4.29 -7.62 -17.49
N ILE A 64 3.36 -7.22 -16.62
CA ILE A 64 2.94 -5.81 -16.52
C ILE A 64 3.91 -5.06 -15.61
N THR A 65 4.70 -4.17 -16.20
CA THR A 65 5.73 -3.41 -15.47
C THR A 65 5.18 -2.16 -14.78
N THR A 66 3.93 -1.77 -15.07
CA THR A 66 3.30 -0.58 -14.47
C THR A 66 2.61 -0.95 -13.16
N ALA A 67 2.81 -0.11 -12.14
CA ALA A 67 2.08 -0.19 -10.88
C ALA A 67 1.54 1.20 -10.55
N GLU A 68 0.27 1.27 -10.15
CA GLU A 68 -0.31 2.51 -9.65
C GLU A 68 0.06 2.64 -8.18
N VAL A 69 0.58 3.80 -7.78
CA VAL A 69 0.87 4.14 -6.39
C VAL A 69 -0.20 5.10 -5.92
N VAL A 70 -1.05 4.64 -5.00
CA VAL A 70 -2.15 5.42 -4.47
C VAL A 70 -1.68 6.13 -3.21
N ARG A 71 -1.58 7.46 -3.27
CA ARG A 71 -1.27 8.28 -2.09
C ARG A 71 -2.57 8.57 -1.35
N GLY A 72 -2.77 7.91 -0.20
CA GLY A 72 -3.87 8.21 0.71
C GLY A 72 -3.68 9.57 1.40
N PRO A 73 -4.74 10.16 1.96
CA PRO A 73 -4.69 11.45 2.66
C PRO A 73 -3.72 11.46 3.84
N ARG A 74 -3.56 10.31 4.51
CA ARG A 74 -2.67 10.14 5.66
C ARG A 74 -1.29 9.61 5.31
N THR A 75 -1.05 9.18 4.07
CA THR A 75 0.24 8.62 3.65
C THR A 75 1.36 9.67 3.73
N GLY A 76 2.42 9.34 4.46
CA GLY A 76 3.57 10.22 4.68
C GLY A 76 4.54 10.26 3.49
N ASP A 77 5.32 11.34 3.40
CA ASP A 77 6.33 11.50 2.35
C ASP A 77 7.44 10.43 2.42
N SER A 78 7.78 9.96 3.61
CA SER A 78 8.74 8.87 3.81
C SER A 78 8.23 7.55 3.20
N ALA A 79 6.94 7.24 3.35
CA ALA A 79 6.32 6.07 2.74
C ALA A 79 6.30 6.18 1.21
N MET A 80 5.99 7.36 0.67
CA MET A 80 6.04 7.64 -0.77
C MET A 80 7.45 7.49 -1.36
N ALA A 81 8.47 7.98 -0.66
CA ALA A 81 9.86 7.80 -1.07
C ALA A 81 10.28 6.32 -1.01
N ALA A 82 9.90 5.61 0.05
CA ALA A 82 10.22 4.20 0.23
C ALA A 82 9.55 3.31 -0.84
N VAL A 83 8.28 3.55 -1.19
CA VAL A 83 7.59 2.76 -2.23
C VAL A 83 8.16 3.04 -3.62
N ALA A 84 8.54 4.29 -3.92
CA ALA A 84 9.20 4.64 -5.17
C ALA A 84 10.56 3.93 -5.32
N ALA A 85 11.36 3.91 -4.24
CA ALA A 85 12.63 3.18 -4.22
C ALA A 85 12.43 1.66 -4.38
N LEU A 86 11.44 1.09 -3.69
CA LEU A 86 11.08 -0.33 -3.80
C LEU A 86 10.69 -0.70 -5.24
N LEU A 87 9.76 0.05 -5.84
CA LEU A 87 9.27 -0.21 -7.19
C LEU A 87 10.40 -0.07 -8.23
N THR A 88 11.30 0.89 -8.05
CA THR A 88 12.50 1.03 -8.89
C THR A 88 13.39 -0.20 -8.78
N ALA A 89 13.66 -0.69 -7.56
CA ALA A 89 14.49 -1.87 -7.32
C ALA A 89 13.91 -3.14 -7.95
N VAL A 90 12.58 -3.26 -7.99
CA VAL A 90 11.88 -4.39 -8.65
C VAL A 90 11.50 -4.13 -10.11
N ARG A 91 12.10 -3.10 -10.74
CA ARG A 91 11.91 -2.74 -12.16
C ARG A 91 10.45 -2.48 -12.54
N ARG A 92 9.70 -1.85 -11.65
CA ARG A 92 8.33 -1.38 -11.87
C ARG A 92 8.30 0.11 -12.12
N ARG A 93 7.44 0.54 -13.05
CA ARG A 93 7.16 1.94 -13.35
C ARG A 93 5.98 2.40 -12.51
N ALA A 94 6.27 3.24 -11.52
CA ALA A 94 5.26 3.84 -10.66
C ALA A 94 4.48 4.94 -11.40
N VAL A 95 3.16 4.95 -11.25
CA VAL A 95 2.29 6.06 -11.63
C VAL A 95 1.55 6.50 -10.38
N VAL A 96 1.81 7.71 -9.89
CA VAL A 96 1.14 8.23 -8.69
C VAL A 96 -0.28 8.65 -9.05
N VAL A 97 -1.26 8.11 -8.33
CA VAL A 97 -2.68 8.42 -8.48
C VAL A 97 -3.27 8.88 -7.15
N ARG A 98 -4.40 9.58 -7.21
CA ARG A 98 -5.16 9.99 -6.01
C ARG A 98 -6.02 8.82 -5.53
N ASP A 99 -6.21 8.75 -4.21
CA ASP A 99 -7.18 7.84 -3.59
C ASP A 99 -8.61 8.26 -3.97
N ALA A 100 -9.26 7.48 -4.82
CA ALA A 100 -10.62 7.72 -5.31
C ALA A 100 -11.22 6.40 -5.83
N PRO A 101 -12.55 6.22 -5.76
CA PRO A 101 -13.27 5.13 -6.44
C PRO A 101 -13.15 5.20 -7.96
#